data_AF-A0A2K3UXT2-F1
#
_entry.id   AF-A0A2K3UXT2-F1
#
_cell.length_a   1.000
_cell.length_b   1.000
_cell.length_c   1.000
_cell.angle_alpha   90.00
_cell.angle_beta   90.00
_cell.angle_gamma   90.00
#
_symmetry.space_group_name_H-M   'P 1'
#
loop_
_entity.id
_entity.type
_entity.pdbx_description
1 polymer ?
#
loop_
_entity_poly.entity_id
_entity_poly.type
_entity_poly.pdbx_seq_one_letter_code
_entity_poly.pdbx_strand_id
1 'polypeptide(L)' 'MKPDLSRMVMGPVGLALGFGLYASVGKLAEPWQSLLIGGMFALLGVAAFLYAQGERWIQGLGALLFIYGLLRATVLR' A
#
# COMPACT_ATOMS: atom_id res chain seq x y z
N MET A 1 -3.91 27.20 -10.98
CA MET A 1 -3.60 25.92 -10.29
C MET A 1 -4.85 25.07 -10.34
N LYS A 2 -4.88 24.02 -11.17
CA LYS A 2 -6.00 23.07 -11.15
C LYS A 2 -5.87 22.24 -9.85
N PRO A 3 -6.93 22.06 -9.06
CA PRO A 3 -6.84 21.16 -7.92
C PRO A 3 -6.50 19.76 -8.45
N ASP A 4 -5.33 19.27 -8.08
CA ASP A 4 -4.91 17.89 -8.38
C ASP A 4 -5.82 16.96 -7.57
N LEU A 5 -6.98 16.62 -8.14
CA LEU A 5 -7.98 15.71 -7.54
C LEU A 5 -7.32 14.42 -7.06
N SER A 6 -6.32 13.96 -7.80
CA SER A 6 -5.54 12.78 -7.52
C SER A 6 -4.78 12.88 -6.18
N ARG A 7 -4.24 14.06 -5.84
CA ARG A 7 -3.58 14.39 -4.56
C ARG A 7 -4.57 14.39 -3.40
N MET A 8 -5.80 14.83 -3.66
CA MET A 8 -6.90 14.89 -2.68
C MET A 8 -7.48 13.50 -2.36
N VAL A 9 -7.42 12.55 -3.30
CA VAL A 9 -7.90 11.16 -3.12
C VAL A 9 -6.82 10.26 -2.51
N MET A 10 -5.54 10.50 -2.80
CA MET A 10 -4.43 9.68 -2.28
C MET A 10 -4.30 9.70 -0.75
N GLY A 11 -4.45 10.87 -0.12
CA GLY A 11 -4.37 11.02 1.33
C GLY A 11 -5.40 10.16 2.07
N PRO A 12 -6.71 10.30 1.75
CA PRO A 12 -7.77 9.46 2.31
C PRO A 12 -7.58 7.97 2.06
N VAL A 13 -7.13 7.58 0.86
CA VAL A 13 -6.89 6.17 0.53
C VAL A 13 -5.75 5.60 1.36
N GLY A 14 -4.63 6.31 1.50
CA GLY A 14 -3.52 5.90 2.34
C GLY A 14 -3.92 5.78 3.81
N LEU A 15 -4.72 6.73 4.32
CA LEU A 15 -5.27 6.68 5.68
C LEU A 15 -6.19 5.48 5.87
N ALA A 16 -7.15 5.26 4.96
CA ALA A 16 -8.08 4.13 5.03
C ALA A 16 -7.33 2.79 5.01
N LEU A 17 -6.30 2.66 4.20
CA LEU A 17 -5.44 1.46 4.16
C LEU A 17 -4.66 1.31 5.48
N GLY A 18 -4.06 2.37 6.01
CA GLY A 18 -3.33 2.34 7.28
C GLY A 18 -4.20 1.96 8.47
N PHE A 19 -5.38 2.59 8.60
CA PHE A 19 -6.34 2.28 9.65
C PHE A 19 -6.98 0.90 9.48
N GLY A 20 -7.28 0.50 8.24
CA GLY A 20 -7.78 -0.84 7.93
C GLY A 20 -6.78 -1.92 8.34
N LEU A 21 -5.50 -1.72 7.99
CA LEU A 21 -4.41 -2.60 8.41
C LEU A 21 -4.28 -2.65 9.94
N TYR A 22 -4.22 -1.49 10.60
CA TYR A 22 -4.13 -1.42 12.06
C TYR A 22 -5.29 -2.15 12.75
N ALA A 23 -6.52 -1.97 12.26
CA ALA A 23 -7.70 -2.64 12.78
C ALA A 23 -7.72 -4.16 12.53
N SER A 24 -6.93 -4.64 11.55
CA SER A 24 -6.82 -6.05 11.14
C SER A 24 -5.69 -6.79 11.86
N VAL A 25 -4.69 -6.07 12.38
CA VAL A 25 -3.57 -6.65 13.13
C VAL A 25 -4.10 -7.36 14.37
N GLY A 26 -3.75 -8.65 14.51
CA GLY A 26 -4.10 -9.48 15.66
C GLY A 26 -5.54 -10.01 15.65
N LYS A 27 -6.34 -9.70 14.62
CA LYS A 27 -7.72 -10.23 14.48
C LYS A 27 -7.83 -11.43 13.56
N LEU A 28 -6.87 -11.61 12.65
CA LEU A 28 -6.85 -12.73 11.73
C LEU A 28 -5.76 -13.72 12.12
N ALA A 29 -6.08 -15.01 12.10
CA ALA A 29 -5.08 -16.05 12.23
C ALA A 29 -4.13 -16.04 11.01
N GLU A 30 -2.88 -16.42 11.21
CA GLU A 30 -2.00 -16.74 10.08
C GLU A 30 -2.58 -17.92 9.27
N PRO A 31 -2.42 -17.92 7.93
CA PRO A 31 -1.64 -17.00 7.11
C PRO A 31 -2.44 -15.81 6.54
N TRP A 32 -3.74 -15.72 6.84
CA TRP A 32 -4.65 -14.74 6.24
C TRP A 32 -4.29 -13.30 6.60
N GLN A 33 -3.77 -13.10 7.81
CA GLN A 33 -3.27 -11.80 8.24
C GLN A 33 -2.10 -11.33 7.37
N SER A 34 -1.07 -12.14 7.17
CA SER A 34 0.10 -11.78 6.36
C SER A 34 -0.24 -11.63 4.87
N LEU A 35 -1.19 -12.42 4.36
CA LEU A 35 -1.75 -12.26 3.00
C LEU A 35 -2.49 -10.93 2.82
N LEU A 36 -3.40 -10.56 3.73
CA LEU A 36 -4.15 -9.31 3.64
C LEU A 36 -3.24 -8.09 3.80
N ILE A 37 -2.35 -8.13 4.79
CA ILE A 37 -1.41 -7.04 5.03
C ILE A 37 -0.48 -6.89 3.82
N GLY A 38 0.12 -7.97 3.35
CA GLY A 38 0.98 -7.97 2.17
C GLY A 38 0.26 -7.50 0.92
N GLY A 39 -0.96 -7.97 0.68
CA GLY A 39 -1.80 -7.56 -0.46
C GLY A 39 -2.14 -6.07 -0.46
N MET A 40 -2.48 -5.50 0.71
CA MET A 40 -2.75 -4.06 0.83
C MET A 40 -1.48 -3.22 0.59
N PHE A 41 -0.32 -3.66 1.10
CA PHE A 41 0.96 -3.03 0.80
C PHE A 41 1.32 -3.10 -0.69
N ALA A 42 1.04 -4.24 -1.33
CA ALA A 42 1.23 -4.41 -2.76
C ALA A 42 0.35 -3.46 -3.58
N LEU A 43 -0.95 -3.42 -3.28
CA LEU A 43 -1.89 -2.50 -3.93
C LEU A 43 -1.52 -1.04 -3.73
N LEU A 44 -1.10 -0.66 -2.52
CA LEU A 44 -0.61 0.69 -2.22
C LEU A 44 0.65 1.02 -3.03
N GLY A 45 1.60 0.08 -3.13
CA GLY A 45 2.81 0.24 -3.92
C GLY A 45 2.53 0.44 -5.42
N VAL A 46 1.61 -0.36 -5.99
CA VAL A 46 1.16 -0.20 -7.38
C VAL A 46 0.47 1.15 -7.58
N ALA A 47 -0.45 1.52 -6.69
CA ALA A 47 -1.15 2.80 -6.76
C ALA A 47 -0.18 3.99 -6.67
N ALA A 48 0.80 3.94 -5.77
CA ALA A 48 1.83 4.95 -5.63
C ALA A 48 2.73 5.05 -6.87
N PHE A 49 3.11 3.91 -7.46
CA PHE A 49 3.93 3.86 -8.67
C PHE A 49 3.19 4.46 -9.88
N LEU A 50 1.91 4.13 -10.07
CA LEU A 50 1.08 4.67 -11.15
C LEU A 50 0.80 6.16 -10.97
N TYR A 51 0.60 6.61 -9.73
CA TYR A 51 0.35 8.01 -9.43
C TYR A 51 1.56 8.90 -9.60
N ALA A 52 2.74 8.39 -9.22
CA ALA A 52 3.98 9.13 -9.29
C ALA A 52 4.63 9.13 -10.68
N GLN A 53 3.85 8.99 -11.75
CA GLN A 53 4.29 9.16 -13.15
C GLN A 53 4.90 10.57 -13.32
N GLY A 54 6.20 10.70 -13.06
CA GLY A 54 6.94 11.97 -13.08
C GLY A 54 7.89 12.17 -11.89
N GLU A 55 7.70 11.47 -10.76
CA GLU A 55 8.53 11.61 -9.56
C GLU A 55 9.25 10.30 -9.22
N ARG A 56 10.54 10.23 -9.58
CA ARG A 56 11.35 9.00 -9.46
C ARG A 56 11.46 8.52 -8.01
N TRP A 57 11.42 9.44 -7.04
CA TRP A 57 11.49 9.10 -5.63
C TRP A 57 10.25 8.33 -5.15
N ILE A 58 9.06 8.81 -5.50
CA ILE A 58 7.79 8.17 -5.10
C ILE A 58 7.59 6.86 -5.88
N GLN A 59 8.02 6.79 -7.14
CA GLN A 59 8.06 5.52 -7.87
C GLN A 59 8.96 4.49 -7.19
N GLY A 60 10.15 4.88 -6.74
CA GLY A 60 11.05 4.01 -5.98
C GLY A 60 10.40 3.49 -4.68
N LEU A 61 9.73 4.38 -3.94
CA LEU A 61 8.97 4.01 -2.75
C LEU A 61 7.80 3.07 -3.06
N GLY A 62 7.06 3.33 -4.14
CA GLY A 62 5.96 2.48 -4.58
C GLY A 62 6.43 1.08 -4.96
N ALA A 63 7.55 0.97 -5.69
CA ALA A 63 8.15 -0.31 -6.02
C ALA A 63 8.64 -1.06 -4.76
N LEU A 64 9.25 -0.36 -3.80
CA LEU A 64 9.69 -0.95 -2.54
C LEU A 64 8.51 -1.48 -1.72
N LEU A 65 7.44 -0.69 -1.60
CA LEU A 65 6.19 -1.08 -0.95
C LEU A 65 5.56 -2.30 -1.61
N PHE A 66 5.59 -2.35 -2.95
CA PHE A 66 5.08 -3.48 -3.71
C PHE A 66 5.86 -4.76 -3.44
N ILE A 67 7.19 -4.70 -3.52
CA ILE A 67 8.07 -5.84 -3.25
C ILE A 67 7.89 -6.32 -1.82
N TYR A 68 7.88 -5.41 -0.85
CA TYR A 68 7.66 -5.75 0.55
C TYR A 68 6.29 -6.41 0.77
N GLY A 69 5.22 -5.87 0.17
CA GLY A 69 3.89 -6.43 0.24
C GLY A 69 3.83 -7.86 -0.31
N LEU A 70 4.48 -8.11 -1.45
CA LEU A 70 4.56 -9.44 -2.06
C LEU A 70 5.34 -10.43 -1.19
N LEU A 71 6.50 -10.01 -0.69
CA LEU A 71 7.32 -10.83 0.20
C LEU A 71 6.57 -11.19 1.48
N ARG A 72 5.80 -10.23 2.03
CA ARG A 72 4.99 -10.47 3.22
C ARG A 72 3.76 -11.33 2.97
N ALA A 73 3.17 -11.24 1.79
CA ALA A 73 2.05 -12.11 1.42
C ALA A 73 2.48 -13.57 1.21
N THR A 74 3.73 -13.82 0.79
CA THR A 74 4.16 -15.14 0.29
C THR A 74 5.25 -15.82 1.13
N VAL A 75 6.20 -15.07 1.68
CA VAL A 75 7.41 -15.59 2.32
C VAL A 75 7.48 -15.24 3.81
N LEU A 76 7.22 -13.99 4.18
CA LEU A 76 7.26 -13.53 5.58
C LEU A 76 5.90 -13.81 6.21
N ARG A 77 5.73 -15.01 6.77
CA ARG A 77 4.55 -15.38 7.54
C ARG A 77 4.62 -14.70 8.90
#